data_AF-A0AAE3ZB46-F1
#
_entry.id   AF-A0AAE3ZB46-F1
#
_cell.length_a   1.000
_cell.length_b   1.000
_cell.length_c   1.000
_cell.angle_alpha   90.00
_cell.angle_beta   90.00
_cell.angle_gamma   90.00
#
_symmetry.space_group_name_H-M   'P 1'
#
loop_
_entity.id
_entity.type
_entity.pdbx_description
1 polymer ?
#
loop_
_entity_poly.entity_id
_entity_poly.type
_entity_poly.pdbx_seq_one_letter_code
_entity_poly.pdbx_strand_id
1 'polypeptide(L)'
;MPTTPSAGHAAPPVQVRRYPVAHTDHDPRFTIGLVFDVAAVLEDHGYPGFRGPFAADNAADLVELQQALFAFLYTGGGGDQ
;
A
#
# COMPACT_ATOMS: atom_id res chain seq x y z
N MET A 1 -14.74 47.67 31.14
CA MET A 1 -14.35 47.26 29.78
C MET A 1 -12.85 47.00 29.77
N PRO A 2 -12.41 45.74 29.74
CA PRO A 2 -11.25 45.38 28.93
C PRO A 2 -11.61 44.23 27.96
N THR A 3 -11.24 44.43 26.70
CA THR A 3 -11.44 43.51 25.57
C THR A 3 -10.52 42.30 25.66
N THR A 4 -11.12 41.11 25.62
CA THR A 4 -10.42 39.81 25.47
C THR A 4 -9.70 39.74 24.11
N PRO A 5 -8.42 39.30 24.06
CA PRO A 5 -7.77 39.04 22.78
C PRO A 5 -8.36 37.79 22.13
N SER A 6 -8.66 37.96 20.84
CA SER A 6 -9.18 36.98 19.90
C SER A 6 -8.40 35.67 19.96
N ALA A 7 -9.08 34.57 20.30
CA ALA A 7 -8.51 33.23 20.22
C ALA A 7 -8.07 32.96 18.78
N GLY A 8 -6.79 32.67 18.64
CA GLY A 8 -6.13 32.50 17.36
C GLY A 8 -6.82 31.46 16.48
N HIS A 9 -6.83 31.75 15.18
CA HIS A 9 -7.02 30.75 14.15
C HIS A 9 -6.06 29.58 14.45
N ALA A 10 -6.61 28.48 14.95
CA ALA A 10 -5.89 27.22 15.01
C ALA A 10 -5.47 26.89 13.58
N ALA A 11 -4.17 26.87 13.31
CA ALA A 11 -3.64 26.46 12.03
C ALA A 11 -4.26 25.10 11.64
N PRO A 12 -4.66 24.90 10.36
CA PRO A 12 -5.15 23.60 9.94
C PRO A 12 -4.08 22.54 10.27
N PRO A 13 -4.48 21.32 10.70
CA PRO A 13 -3.51 20.28 10.98
C PRO A 13 -2.65 20.08 9.73
N VAL A 14 -1.34 20.24 9.89
CA VAL A 14 -0.37 20.01 8.83
C VAL A 14 -0.60 18.58 8.34
N GLN A 15 -1.05 18.41 7.10
CA GLN A 15 -1.27 17.08 6.52
C GLN A 15 0.07 16.38 6.37
N VAL A 16 0.43 15.58 7.38
CA VAL A 16 1.61 14.73 7.33
C VAL A 16 1.37 13.66 6.26
N ARG A 17 2.30 13.56 5.29
CA ARG A 17 2.26 12.49 4.30
C ARG A 17 2.32 11.15 5.03
N ARG A 18 1.32 10.29 4.82
CA ARG A 18 1.24 8.96 5.45
C ARG A 18 2.21 7.94 4.84
N TYR A 19 2.84 8.28 3.72
CA TYR A 19 3.76 7.43 2.97
C TYR A 19 5.06 8.20 2.66
N PRO A 20 6.21 7.51 2.58
CA PRO A 20 6.37 6.07 2.77
C PRO A 20 6.22 5.64 4.23
N VAL A 21 5.65 4.45 4.45
CA VAL A 21 5.55 3.83 5.77
C VAL A 21 6.91 3.20 6.10
N ALA A 22 7.38 3.32 7.34
CA ALA A 22 8.60 2.64 7.78
C ALA A 22 8.48 1.12 7.54
N HIS A 23 9.49 0.53 6.93
CA HIS A 23 9.52 -0.90 6.63
C HIS A 23 9.75 -1.73 7.90
N THR A 24 9.18 -2.91 7.94
CA THR A 24 9.46 -3.95 8.94
C THR A 24 9.44 -5.27 8.18
N ASP A 25 10.38 -6.17 8.47
CA ASP A 25 10.51 -7.46 7.77
C ASP A 25 9.23 -8.30 7.80
N HIS A 26 8.37 -8.05 8.79
CA HIS A 26 7.05 -8.62 8.91
C HIS A 26 6.01 -7.51 9.13
N ASP A 27 5.46 -6.95 8.05
CA ASP A 27 4.35 -6.00 8.15
C ASP A 27 2.99 -6.74 8.08
N PRO A 28 2.21 -6.78 9.16
CA PRO A 28 0.93 -7.50 9.20
C PRO A 28 -0.12 -6.91 8.24
N ARG A 29 0.12 -5.75 7.63
CA ARG A 29 -0.74 -5.18 6.59
C ARG A 29 -0.68 -5.98 5.30
N PHE A 30 0.39 -6.75 5.06
CA PHE A 30 0.55 -7.63 3.91
C PHE A 30 -0.15 -8.97 4.14
N THR A 31 -1.47 -8.93 4.11
CA THR A 31 -2.31 -10.13 4.29
C THR A 31 -2.50 -10.88 2.98
N ILE A 32 -2.82 -12.18 3.07
CA ILE A 32 -3.22 -13.00 1.91
C ILE A 32 -4.45 -12.38 1.20
N GLY A 33 -5.38 -11.78 1.95
CA GLY A 33 -6.55 -11.10 1.38
C GLY A 33 -6.16 -9.93 0.47
N LEU A 34 -5.21 -9.09 0.90
CA LEU A 34 -4.69 -8.00 0.09
C LEU A 34 -4.05 -8.51 -1.21
N VAL A 35 -3.31 -9.62 -1.15
CA VAL A 35 -2.70 -10.23 -2.35
C VAL A 35 -3.78 -10.67 -3.34
N PHE A 36 -4.88 -11.27 -2.86
CA PHE A 36 -6.01 -11.64 -3.72
C PHE A 36 -6.73 -10.42 -4.32
N ASP A 37 -6.90 -9.35 -3.55
CA ASP A 37 -7.52 -8.12 -4.05
C ASP A 37 -6.66 -7.49 -5.17
N VAL A 38 -5.34 -7.46 -4.99
CA VAL A 38 -4.41 -6.99 -6.03
C VAL A 38 -4.41 -7.91 -7.24
N ALA A 39 -4.42 -9.23 -7.04
CA ALA A 39 -4.53 -10.20 -8.11
C ALA A 39 -5.80 -9.96 -8.95
N ALA A 40 -6.95 -9.74 -8.31
CA ALA A 40 -8.21 -9.45 -8.99
C ALA A 40 -8.15 -8.15 -9.82
N VAL A 41 -7.48 -7.11 -9.31
CA VAL A 41 -7.25 -5.87 -10.07
C VAL A 41 -6.37 -6.12 -11.28
N LEU A 42 -5.28 -6.88 -11.14
CA LEU A 42 -4.41 -7.23 -12.26
C LEU A 42 -5.17 -8.03 -13.33
N GLU A 43 -5.99 -9.00 -12.91
CA GLU A 43 -6.88 -9.76 -13.80
C GLU A 43 -7.84 -8.86 -14.59
N ASP A 44 -8.47 -7.89 -13.93
CA ASP A 44 -9.37 -6.91 -14.57
C ASP A 44 -8.63 -6.06 -15.63
N HIS A 45 -7.34 -5.82 -15.41
CA HIS A 45 -6.47 -5.12 -16.36
C HIS A 45 -5.84 -6.03 -17.43
N GLY A 46 -6.24 -7.30 -17.52
CA GLY A 46 -5.82 -8.22 -18.57
C GLY A 46 -4.52 -8.97 -18.28
N TYR A 47 -4.04 -8.95 -17.04
CA TYR A 47 -2.99 -9.87 -16.61
C TYR A 47 -3.53 -11.31 -16.51
N PRO A 48 -2.65 -12.33 -16.60
CA PRO A 48 -3.06 -13.72 -16.45
C PRO A 48 -3.81 -13.96 -15.16
N GLY A 49 -4.90 -14.71 -15.26
CA GLY A 49 -5.71 -15.10 -14.10
C GLY A 49 -5.04 -16.15 -13.24
N PHE A 50 -5.05 -15.91 -11.93
CA PHE A 50 -4.72 -16.86 -10.87
C PHE A 50 -5.89 -17.82 -10.62
N ARG A 51 -7.02 -17.69 -11.32
CA ARG A 51 -8.16 -18.61 -11.28
C ARG A 51 -8.53 -19.05 -12.69
N GLY A 52 -7.72 -19.90 -13.33
CA GLY A 52 -7.99 -20.33 -14.70
C GLY A 52 -7.13 -21.48 -15.20
N PRO A 53 -7.30 -21.94 -16.45
CA PRO A 53 -6.54 -23.07 -17.01
C PRO A 53 -5.03 -22.82 -17.14
N PHE A 54 -4.57 -21.58 -16.97
CA PHE A 54 -3.15 -21.19 -16.93
C PHE A 54 -2.56 -21.18 -15.52
N ALA A 55 -3.35 -21.52 -14.49
CA ALA A 55 -3.05 -21.51 -13.07
C ALA A 55 -2.14 -22.66 -12.58
N ALA A 56 -1.24 -23.16 -13.43
CA ALA A 56 -0.49 -24.39 -13.15
C ALA A 56 0.36 -24.32 -11.88
N ASP A 57 0.71 -23.11 -11.38
CA ASP A 57 1.52 -22.90 -10.17
C ASP A 57 1.00 -21.78 -9.24
N ASN A 58 -0.33 -21.65 -9.12
CA ASN A 58 -1.03 -20.59 -8.38
C ASN A 58 -0.47 -20.20 -7.00
N ALA A 59 0.01 -21.15 -6.22
CA ALA A 59 0.51 -20.87 -4.88
C ALA A 59 1.86 -20.12 -4.92
N ALA A 60 2.73 -20.47 -5.87
CA ALA A 60 4.02 -19.80 -6.05
C ALA A 60 3.80 -18.39 -6.63
N ASP A 61 2.92 -18.26 -7.62
CA ASP A 61 2.61 -16.95 -8.23
C ASP A 61 2.02 -15.95 -7.22
N LEU A 62 1.20 -16.42 -6.27
CA LEU A 62 0.67 -15.57 -5.20
C LEU A 62 1.77 -15.12 -4.22
N VAL A 63 2.75 -15.98 -3.93
CA VAL A 63 3.90 -15.62 -3.08
C VAL A 63 4.78 -14.61 -3.80
N GLU A 64 5.07 -14.81 -5.08
CA GLU A 64 5.84 -13.86 -5.90
C GLU A 64 5.13 -12.50 -5.99
N LEU A 65 3.80 -12.50 -6.18
CA LEU A 65 3.00 -11.27 -6.16
C LEU A 65 3.08 -10.56 -4.79
N GLN A 66 3.03 -11.30 -3.69
CA GLN A 66 3.18 -10.74 -2.35
C GLN A 66 4.55 -10.09 -2.15
N GLN A 67 5.62 -10.76 -2.58
CA GLN A 67 6.99 -10.24 -2.50
C GLN A 67 7.19 -9.00 -3.37
N ALA A 68 6.66 -9.03 -4.61
CA ALA A 68 6.72 -7.89 -5.51
C ALA A 68 5.97 -6.66 -4.96
N LEU A 69 4.79 -6.86 -4.36
CA LEU A 69 4.04 -5.78 -3.72
C LEU A 69 4.81 -5.20 -2.53
N PHE A 70 5.46 -6.05 -1.73
CA PHE A 70 6.27 -5.62 -0.60
C PHE A 70 7.47 -4.78 -1.06
N ALA A 71 8.22 -5.29 -2.04
CA ALA A 71 9.32 -4.56 -2.65
C ALA A 71 8.86 -3.25 -3.29
N PHE A 72 7.73 -3.23 -4.01
CA PHE A 72 7.20 -2.01 -4.61
C PHE A 72 6.92 -0.93 -3.55
N LEU A 73 6.25 -1.29 -2.46
CA LEU A 73 5.85 -0.34 -1.42
C LEU A 73 7.01 0.14 -0.53
N TYR A 74 8.01 -0.71 -0.27
CA TYR A 74 9.12 -0.37 0.62
C TYR A 74 10.43 -0.01 -0.08
N THR A 75 10.65 -0.47 -1.30
CA THR A 75 11.87 -0.20 -2.08
C THR A 75 11.64 0.85 -3.17
N GLY A 76 10.40 1.05 -3.64
CA GLY A 76 10.08 1.90 -4.80
C GLY A 76 9.35 3.23 -4.52
N GLY A 77 9.18 3.62 -3.26
CA GLY A 77 8.47 4.85 -2.88
C GLY A 77 9.35 6.01 -2.39
N GLY A 78 10.66 5.83 -2.33
CA GLY A 78 11.65 6.85 -1.96
C GLY A 78 12.55 7.16 -3.14
N GLY A 79 12.13 8.09 -4.00
CA GLY A 79 13.05 8.69 -4.96
C GLY A 79 14.18 9.41 -4.22
N ASP A 80 15.40 8.89 -4.33
CA ASP A 80 16.59 9.59 -4.82
C ASP A 80 17.76 8.57 -4.84
N GLN A 81 18.26 8.26 -6.03
CA GLN A 81 19.66 7.90 -6.25
C GLN A 81 20.16 8.66 -7.45
#